data_AF-A0A0J9TPN2-F1
#
_entry.id   AF-A0A0J9TPN2-F1
#
_cell.length_a   1.000
_cell.length_b   1.000
_cell.length_c   1.000
_cell.angle_alpha   90.00
_cell.angle_beta   90.00
_cell.angle_gamma   90.00
#
_symmetry.space_group_name_H-M   'P 1'
#
loop_
_entity.id
_entity.type
_entity.pdbx_description
1 polymer ?
#
loop_
_entity_poly.entity_id
_entity_poly.type
_entity_poly.pdbx_seq_one_letter_code
_entity_poly.pdbx_strand_id
1 'polypeptide(L)'
;MPLLRSSQHIKNTYWNIPKKSFRTGVPQFAESKKTRILHLHPLCKSASGVESPPFFDSQTFSSISNRKEFRKMATTVPQVVSLDPTTIPIDYHTPIDDLSIEVKDISAEACPADEGLIVFLLNSAPKHSSSGGSGGNGGSAGSSGNGEGGAQIKINSSVKDNTINEFLKEGNMENFTGKLGTSKSFYIANDQKKYVSLAYVGCGPANEETELEIRKVAYALVTLLHDSKHKKVSIIFEIKIEEALFRFFLEHLFYEYVTDERFKSADKSTETDFIKNLSLHIANADAYKGQIDKARVYFYGTYYAAQLIAAPSNYCNPVSLSNAAVELAQKVNLECKILDVKELEELKMGAYLSVGKGSMYPNKFIHLTYKGAQTGASQNEKKKIALIGKGITFDSGGYNLKAAPGSMIDLMKFDMSGCAAVLGCAYCIGTIKPDNVEVHFLSAVCENMVSKNSYRPGDIITASNGKTIEVGNTDAEGRLTLADALVYAEKLGVDYIVDIATLTGAMLYSLGTSYAGVFGNNDQLINKILSSSKTSNEPVWWLPIINEYRSSLNSKYADLNNISSSVKASSVVASLFLKEFIENTPWAHIDIAGVSWNFKARKPKGFGVRLLTEFVLNDAV
;
A
#
# COMPACT_ATOMS: atom_id res chain seq x y z
N MET A 1 -46.36 -6.73 25.12
CA MET A 1 -46.93 -5.49 25.70
C MET A 1 -46.07 -4.31 25.27
N PRO A 2 -46.67 -3.21 24.78
CA PRO A 2 -46.06 -2.32 23.79
C PRO A 2 -45.74 -0.92 24.35
N LEU A 3 -45.01 -0.11 23.57
CA LEU A 3 -45.37 1.30 23.38
C LEU A 3 -44.78 1.84 22.07
N LEU A 4 -45.70 2.21 21.19
CA LEU A 4 -45.55 2.97 19.96
C LEU A 4 -45.13 4.42 20.23
N ARG A 5 -44.43 5.04 19.27
CA ARG A 5 -44.86 6.33 18.68
C ARG A 5 -44.12 6.57 17.35
N SER A 6 -44.86 6.36 16.26
CA SER A 6 -44.58 6.85 14.91
C SER A 6 -45.14 8.26 14.75
N SER A 7 -44.38 9.19 14.17
CA SER A 7 -44.92 10.41 13.56
C SER A 7 -44.80 10.32 12.03
N GLN A 8 -45.95 10.43 11.36
CA GLN A 8 -46.08 10.71 9.94
C GLN A 8 -45.98 12.21 9.72
N HIS A 9 -45.28 12.61 8.65
CA HIS A 9 -45.46 13.78 7.76
C HIS A 9 -44.10 13.95 7.05
N ILE A 10 -43.96 13.83 5.73
CA ILE A 10 -44.28 14.88 4.74
C ILE A 10 -44.36 14.23 3.34
N LYS A 11 -45.58 14.23 2.80
CA LYS A 11 -46.03 14.60 1.44
C LYS A 11 -45.02 14.69 0.28
N ASN A 12 -45.33 13.88 -0.73
CA ASN A 12 -45.11 14.00 -2.18
C ASN A 12 -44.82 15.41 -2.74
N THR A 13 -43.86 15.47 -3.65
CA THR A 13 -43.84 16.44 -4.76
C THR A 13 -43.22 15.78 -6.00
N TYR A 14 -44.07 15.23 -6.87
CA TYR A 14 -43.72 14.86 -8.24
C TYR A 14 -44.03 16.05 -9.15
N TRP A 15 -43.04 16.51 -9.91
CA TRP A 15 -43.25 17.46 -11.01
C TRP A 15 -42.88 16.81 -12.35
N ASN A 16 -43.81 16.97 -13.28
CA ASN A 16 -43.84 16.50 -14.65
C ASN A 16 -42.64 16.99 -15.48
N ILE A 17 -42.03 16.08 -16.25
CA ILE A 17 -41.13 16.41 -17.36
C ILE A 17 -41.79 15.95 -18.68
N PRO A 18 -41.94 16.81 -19.69
CA PRO A 18 -42.61 16.47 -20.94
C PRO A 18 -41.71 15.64 -21.88
N LYS A 19 -42.29 14.58 -22.46
CA LYS A 19 -41.69 13.74 -23.50
C LYS A 19 -41.41 14.55 -24.77
N LYS A 20 -40.14 14.63 -25.19
CA LYS A 20 -39.75 15.00 -26.55
C LYS A 20 -39.31 13.76 -27.33
N SER A 21 -40.05 13.49 -28.41
CA SER A 21 -39.72 12.53 -29.45
C SER A 21 -38.46 12.94 -30.19
N PHE A 22 -37.50 12.03 -30.33
CA PHE A 22 -36.45 12.15 -31.35
C PHE A 22 -36.46 10.92 -32.26
N ARG A 23 -36.59 11.20 -33.55
CA ARG A 23 -36.65 10.25 -34.66
C ARG A 23 -35.30 9.57 -34.85
N THR A 24 -35.38 8.27 -35.09
CA THR A 24 -34.29 7.40 -35.53
C THR A 24 -33.87 7.73 -36.96
N GLY A 25 -32.57 7.98 -37.16
CA GLY A 25 -31.94 8.08 -38.47
C GLY A 25 -30.68 7.22 -38.46
N VAL A 26 -30.75 6.04 -39.08
CA VAL A 26 -29.65 5.09 -39.25
C VAL A 26 -28.99 5.36 -40.61
N PRO A 27 -27.67 5.58 -40.69
CA PRO A 27 -26.92 5.40 -41.92
C PRO A 27 -26.23 4.03 -41.91
N GLN A 28 -26.62 3.25 -42.91
CA GLN A 28 -26.04 1.98 -43.33
C GLN A 28 -24.64 2.23 -43.91
N PHE A 29 -23.60 1.53 -43.44
CA PHE A 29 -22.33 1.42 -44.15
C PHE A 29 -21.83 -0.02 -44.19
N ALA A 30 -21.31 -0.35 -45.37
CA ALA A 30 -21.18 -1.68 -45.93
C ALA A 30 -19.97 -2.47 -45.43
N GLU A 31 -20.14 -3.79 -45.45
CA GLU A 31 -19.06 -4.78 -45.37
C GLU A 31 -18.06 -4.63 -46.52
N SER A 32 -16.77 -4.82 -46.23
CA SER A 32 -15.87 -5.42 -47.22
C SER A 32 -14.88 -6.36 -46.53
N LYS A 33 -15.01 -7.65 -46.88
CA LYS A 33 -14.04 -8.71 -46.63
C LYS A 33 -12.81 -8.48 -47.49
N LYS A 34 -11.61 -8.65 -46.94
CA LYS A 34 -10.44 -9.14 -47.70
C LYS A 34 -9.47 -9.90 -46.80
N THR A 35 -9.60 -11.20 -46.90
CA THR A 35 -8.68 -12.25 -46.45
C THR A 35 -7.34 -12.14 -47.20
N ARG A 36 -6.21 -12.27 -46.49
CA ARG A 36 -4.96 -12.80 -47.07
C ARG A 36 -4.36 -13.82 -46.11
N ILE A 37 -4.44 -15.08 -46.55
CA ILE A 37 -3.78 -16.26 -46.00
C ILE A 37 -2.35 -16.27 -46.54
N LEU A 38 -1.37 -16.54 -45.67
CA LEU A 38 -0.01 -16.93 -46.06
C LEU A 38 0.26 -18.30 -45.44
N HIS A 39 0.39 -19.30 -46.33
CA HIS A 39 0.81 -20.66 -46.02
C HIS A 39 2.32 -20.72 -45.78
N LEU A 40 2.74 -21.44 -44.74
CA LEU A 40 4.00 -22.20 -44.74
C LEU A 40 3.76 -23.58 -44.12
N HIS A 41 4.22 -24.61 -44.84
CA HIS A 41 4.00 -26.04 -44.60
C HIS A 41 4.91 -26.60 -43.48
N PRO A 42 4.54 -27.74 -42.85
CA PRO A 42 5.32 -28.39 -41.78
C PRO A 42 5.97 -29.72 -42.22
N LEU A 43 7.21 -29.99 -41.79
CA LEU A 43 7.89 -31.30 -41.71
C LEU A 43 9.04 -31.13 -40.67
N CYS A 44 9.42 -32.05 -39.79
CA CYS A 44 9.32 -33.51 -39.77
C CYS A 44 9.50 -34.06 -38.33
N LYS A 45 8.99 -35.26 -38.09
CA LYS A 45 9.14 -36.09 -36.87
C LYS A 45 10.52 -36.77 -36.83
N SER A 46 11.03 -37.06 -35.63
CA SER A 46 11.49 -38.42 -35.28
C SER A 46 11.58 -38.60 -33.76
N ALA A 47 11.31 -39.82 -33.32
CA ALA A 47 11.10 -40.24 -31.93
C ALA A 47 12.14 -41.30 -31.52
N SER A 48 12.52 -41.31 -30.24
CA SER A 48 12.87 -42.47 -29.38
C SER A 48 13.41 -41.89 -28.06
N GLY A 49 13.06 -42.29 -26.84
CA GLY A 49 12.31 -43.45 -26.37
C GLY A 49 13.10 -44.13 -25.24
N VAL A 50 13.05 -43.59 -24.00
CA VAL A 50 13.34 -44.31 -22.74
C VAL A 50 12.45 -43.72 -21.64
N GLU A 51 11.64 -44.55 -21.00
CA GLU A 51 10.60 -44.18 -20.03
C GLU A 51 11.17 -43.95 -18.61
N SER A 52 10.77 -42.83 -18.00
CA SER A 52 10.86 -42.51 -16.57
C SER A 52 9.64 -41.67 -16.17
N PRO A 53 9.14 -41.74 -14.91
CA PRO A 53 7.77 -41.36 -14.54
C PRO A 53 7.47 -39.86 -14.75
N PRO A 54 6.20 -39.47 -15.01
CA PRO A 54 5.87 -38.11 -15.45
C PRO A 54 5.72 -37.19 -14.23
N PHE A 55 6.84 -36.72 -13.69
CA PHE A 55 6.83 -35.61 -12.73
C PHE A 55 7.86 -34.57 -13.15
N PHE A 56 7.31 -33.45 -13.65
CA PHE A 56 7.87 -32.09 -13.75
C PHE A 56 9.38 -31.94 -13.94
N ASP A 57 9.78 -31.69 -15.19
CA ASP A 57 11.12 -31.23 -15.55
C ASP A 57 11.26 -29.72 -15.26
N SER A 58 12.24 -29.37 -14.43
CA SER A 58 12.55 -28.00 -13.96
C SER A 58 13.10 -27.08 -15.04
N GLN A 59 13.23 -27.54 -16.30
CA GLN A 59 13.84 -26.78 -17.40
C GLN A 59 12.86 -25.97 -18.27
N THR A 60 11.56 -25.92 -17.97
CA THR A 60 10.60 -25.13 -18.78
C THR A 60 10.41 -23.66 -18.36
N PHE A 61 11.18 -23.17 -17.39
CA PHE A 61 11.11 -21.78 -16.92
C PHE A 61 12.15 -20.87 -17.60
N SER A 62 12.02 -20.65 -18.91
CA SER A 62 12.90 -19.70 -19.60
C SER A 62 12.28 -19.18 -20.90
N SER A 63 12.39 -17.86 -21.07
CA SER A 63 12.06 -17.03 -22.24
C SER A 63 10.60 -16.59 -22.41
N ILE A 64 10.25 -15.45 -21.79
CA ILE A 64 9.18 -14.56 -22.28
C ILE A 64 9.72 -13.13 -22.22
N SER A 65 10.15 -12.58 -23.36
CA SER A 65 10.73 -11.23 -23.44
C SER A 65 10.13 -10.37 -24.55
N ASN A 66 8.94 -10.69 -25.06
CA ASN A 66 8.32 -9.94 -26.17
C ASN A 66 6.98 -9.29 -25.79
N ARG A 67 6.83 -7.98 -26.08
CA ARG A 67 5.56 -7.23 -25.93
C ARG A 67 4.34 -7.89 -26.60
N LYS A 68 4.56 -8.72 -27.63
CA LYS A 68 3.49 -9.50 -28.29
C LYS A 68 2.96 -10.66 -27.44
N GLU A 69 3.77 -11.24 -26.56
CA GLU A 69 3.35 -12.31 -25.64
C GLU A 69 2.56 -11.76 -24.46
N PHE A 70 2.94 -10.61 -23.93
CA PHE A 70 2.14 -9.95 -22.88
C PHE A 70 0.73 -9.55 -23.35
N ARG A 71 0.57 -9.12 -24.61
CA ARG A 71 -0.77 -8.89 -25.19
C ARG A 71 -1.61 -10.16 -25.30
N LYS A 72 -1.01 -11.35 -25.37
CA LYS A 72 -1.73 -12.63 -25.32
C LYS A 72 -2.09 -13.04 -23.88
N MET A 73 -1.39 -12.52 -22.87
CA MET A 73 -1.67 -12.78 -21.46
C MET A 73 -2.81 -11.93 -20.90
N ALA A 74 -3.03 -10.74 -21.46
CA ALA A 74 -4.18 -9.90 -21.07
C ALA A 74 -5.50 -10.58 -21.45
N THR A 75 -6.35 -10.83 -20.45
CA THR A 75 -7.63 -11.52 -20.66
C THR A 75 -8.80 -10.54 -20.68
N THR A 76 -9.82 -10.86 -21.48
CA THR A 76 -11.04 -10.04 -21.57
C THR A 76 -11.81 -10.08 -20.27
N VAL A 77 -12.13 -8.91 -19.70
CA VAL A 77 -12.95 -8.79 -18.50
C VAL A 77 -14.42 -9.08 -18.86
N PRO A 78 -15.07 -10.09 -18.27
CA PRO A 78 -16.50 -10.32 -18.43
C PRO A 78 -17.32 -9.10 -17.99
N GLN A 79 -18.42 -8.81 -18.69
CA GLN A 79 -19.33 -7.71 -18.40
C GLN A 79 -20.76 -8.25 -18.29
N VAL A 80 -21.55 -7.73 -17.34
CA VAL A 80 -23.00 -7.99 -17.27
C VAL A 80 -23.73 -7.06 -18.23
N VAL A 81 -23.31 -5.80 -18.26
CA VAL A 81 -23.80 -4.77 -19.20
C VAL A 81 -22.63 -4.06 -19.86
N SER A 82 -22.84 -3.49 -21.05
CA SER A 82 -21.77 -2.83 -21.82
C SER A 82 -21.13 -1.62 -21.12
N LEU A 83 -21.76 -1.10 -20.07
CA LEU A 83 -21.27 0.01 -19.25
C LEU A 83 -20.32 -0.43 -18.13
N ASP A 84 -20.23 -1.73 -17.84
CA ASP A 84 -19.32 -2.25 -16.83
C ASP A 84 -17.87 -1.96 -17.25
N PRO A 85 -17.00 -1.47 -16.37
CA PRO A 85 -15.63 -1.16 -16.75
C PRO A 85 -14.81 -2.43 -16.99
N THR A 86 -13.87 -2.36 -17.93
CA THR A 86 -13.03 -3.51 -18.33
C THR A 86 -11.55 -3.33 -17.97
N THR A 87 -11.20 -2.21 -17.35
CA THR A 87 -9.82 -1.88 -16.93
C THR A 87 -9.85 -1.07 -15.65
N ILE A 88 -8.76 -1.16 -14.88
CA ILE A 88 -8.52 -0.26 -13.75
C ILE A 88 -7.85 1.00 -14.34
N PRO A 89 -8.40 2.21 -14.16
CA PRO A 89 -7.67 3.42 -14.51
C PRO A 89 -6.45 3.55 -13.59
N ILE A 90 -5.25 3.69 -14.12
CA ILE A 90 -4.02 3.83 -13.32
C ILE A 90 -3.25 5.04 -13.84
N ASP A 91 -2.96 5.97 -12.94
CA ASP A 91 -2.12 7.12 -13.19
C ASP A 91 -0.66 6.70 -12.97
N TYR A 92 0.06 6.55 -14.08
CA TYR A 92 1.50 6.27 -14.09
C TYR A 92 2.38 7.50 -14.04
N HIS A 93 1.83 8.65 -14.41
CA HIS A 93 2.48 9.94 -14.32
C HIS A 93 1.70 10.78 -13.32
N THR A 94 2.37 11.23 -12.28
CA THR A 94 1.81 12.03 -11.20
C THR A 94 2.44 13.43 -11.22
N PRO A 95 1.83 14.41 -10.54
CA PRO A 95 2.45 15.74 -10.41
C PRO A 95 3.84 15.72 -9.75
N ILE A 96 4.18 14.67 -9.01
CA ILE A 96 5.49 14.51 -8.37
C ILE A 96 6.57 14.22 -9.41
N ASP A 97 6.25 13.53 -10.50
CA ASP A 97 7.19 13.25 -11.59
C ASP A 97 7.66 14.54 -12.28
N ASP A 98 6.82 15.58 -12.31
CA ASP A 98 7.15 16.90 -12.86
C ASP A 98 7.85 17.84 -11.86
N LEU A 99 7.96 17.43 -10.59
CA LEU A 99 8.53 18.28 -9.53
C LEU A 99 10.06 18.29 -9.66
N SER A 100 10.69 19.45 -9.78
CA SER A 100 12.15 19.58 -9.61
C SER A 100 12.48 19.67 -8.12
N ILE A 101 13.41 18.84 -7.62
CA ILE A 101 13.82 18.85 -6.21
C ILE A 101 15.31 19.12 -6.12
N GLU A 102 15.68 20.12 -5.31
CA GLU A 102 17.07 20.41 -4.96
C GLU A 102 17.26 20.31 -3.45
N VAL A 103 18.41 19.79 -3.01
CA VAL A 103 18.81 19.77 -1.60
C VAL A 103 20.04 20.65 -1.44
N LYS A 104 19.94 21.66 -0.57
CA LYS A 104 20.94 22.71 -0.35
C LYS A 104 21.38 22.70 1.11
N ASP A 105 22.67 22.95 1.31
CA ASP A 105 23.21 23.04 2.67
C ASP A 105 22.85 24.39 3.29
N ILE A 106 22.13 24.32 4.41
CA ILE A 106 21.65 25.48 5.16
C ILE A 106 22.78 26.36 5.72
N SER A 107 23.97 25.79 5.91
CA SER A 107 25.15 26.48 6.44
C SER A 107 26.02 27.12 5.36
N ALA A 108 25.95 26.63 4.11
CA ALA A 108 26.77 27.10 3.01
C ALA A 108 26.09 28.20 2.19
N GLU A 109 24.76 28.11 2.02
CA GLU A 109 24.00 29.06 1.21
C GLU A 109 22.72 29.50 1.92
N ALA A 110 22.62 30.80 2.22
CA ALA A 110 21.37 31.38 2.70
C ALA A 110 20.24 31.18 1.68
N CYS A 111 19.03 30.90 2.17
CA CYS A 111 17.87 30.61 1.34
C CYS A 111 17.51 31.83 0.46
N PRO A 112 17.30 31.68 -0.85
CA PRO A 112 16.76 32.75 -1.68
C PRO A 112 15.39 33.23 -1.17
N ALA A 113 15.14 34.54 -1.25
CA ALA A 113 13.88 35.20 -0.87
C ALA A 113 13.21 35.91 -2.06
N ASP A 114 13.52 35.42 -3.25
CA ASP A 114 13.23 36.04 -4.54
C ASP A 114 11.80 35.77 -5.02
N GLU A 115 11.21 34.58 -4.81
CA GLU A 115 9.81 34.25 -5.15
C GLU A 115 9.36 32.87 -4.61
N GLY A 116 8.20 32.80 -3.92
CA GLY A 116 7.52 31.55 -3.56
C GLY A 116 7.01 31.47 -2.12
N LEU A 117 6.80 30.22 -1.65
CA LEU A 117 6.50 29.88 -0.26
C LEU A 117 7.77 29.39 0.44
N ILE A 118 8.18 30.04 1.52
CA ILE A 118 9.28 29.61 2.38
C ILE A 118 8.69 29.03 3.67
N VAL A 119 8.99 27.77 3.98
CA VAL A 119 8.46 27.07 5.16
C VAL A 119 9.59 26.69 6.09
N PHE A 120 9.52 27.08 7.36
CA PHE A 120 10.44 26.62 8.40
C PHE A 120 9.81 25.49 9.22
N LEU A 121 10.52 24.38 9.35
CA LEU A 121 10.16 23.28 10.23
C LEU A 121 10.81 23.52 11.60
N LEU A 122 9.99 23.78 12.63
CA LEU A 122 10.47 24.29 13.92
C LEU A 122 10.02 23.38 15.07
N ASN A 123 10.97 22.97 15.91
CA ASN A 123 10.65 22.31 17.17
C ASN A 123 9.98 23.26 18.18
N SER A 124 9.25 22.68 19.12
CA SER A 124 8.71 23.39 20.29
C SER A 124 9.84 23.96 21.14
N ALA A 125 9.59 25.10 21.79
CA ALA A 125 10.53 25.67 22.73
C ALA A 125 10.88 24.67 23.85
N PRO A 126 12.13 24.64 24.34
CA PRO A 126 12.51 23.76 25.43
C PRO A 126 11.63 24.03 26.65
N LYS A 127 10.90 23.02 27.13
CA LYS A 127 10.27 23.15 28.46
C LYS A 127 11.39 23.17 29.48
N HIS A 128 11.47 24.23 30.30
CA HIS A 128 12.28 24.15 31.51
C HIS A 128 11.79 22.96 32.34
N SER A 129 12.66 21.97 32.54
CA SER A 129 12.41 20.89 33.47
C SER A 129 12.33 21.50 34.87
N SER A 130 11.12 21.73 35.38
CA SER A 130 10.93 21.95 36.80
C SER A 130 11.25 20.62 37.51
N SER A 131 12.44 20.54 38.08
CA SER A 131 12.83 19.47 39.00
C SER A 131 11.81 19.41 40.13
N GLY A 132 11.07 18.29 40.21
CA GLY A 132 10.14 18.01 41.29
C GLY A 132 10.86 17.92 42.63
N GLY A 133 10.74 18.97 43.44
CA GLY A 133 10.94 18.93 44.88
C GLY A 133 9.60 18.74 45.57
N SER A 134 9.41 17.58 46.20
CA SER A 134 8.29 17.27 47.09
C SER A 134 8.33 18.16 48.34
N GLY A 135 7.18 18.74 48.74
CA GLY A 135 6.94 19.16 50.12
C GLY A 135 6.07 20.42 50.33
N GLY A 136 4.83 20.21 50.81
CA GLY A 136 4.28 21.00 51.92
C GLY A 136 3.34 22.19 51.65
N ASN A 137 2.04 21.93 51.82
CA ASN A 137 0.94 22.78 52.34
C ASN A 137 1.04 24.33 52.38
N GLY A 138 0.04 24.96 51.75
CA GLY A 138 -0.92 25.85 52.46
C GLY A 138 -0.70 27.37 52.40
N GLY A 139 -1.65 28.09 51.76
CA GLY A 139 -2.09 29.41 52.23
C GLY A 139 -1.99 30.61 51.27
N SER A 140 -3.15 31.21 51.02
CA SER A 140 -3.45 32.62 50.71
C SER A 140 -3.14 33.23 49.34
N ALA A 141 -4.17 33.92 48.84
CA ALA A 141 -4.19 34.78 47.67
C ALA A 141 -3.21 35.98 47.79
N GLY A 142 -2.62 36.33 46.65
CA GLY A 142 -1.83 37.54 46.46
C GLY A 142 -1.58 37.77 44.97
N SER A 143 -2.22 38.80 44.43
CA SER A 143 -1.91 39.37 43.11
C SER A 143 -0.45 39.86 43.09
N SER A 144 0.36 39.36 42.16
CA SER A 144 1.52 40.08 41.65
C SER A 144 1.87 39.53 40.28
N GLY A 145 1.89 40.42 39.29
CA GLY A 145 2.39 40.09 37.97
C GLY A 145 3.86 39.75 38.03
N ASN A 146 4.24 38.69 37.32
CA ASN A 146 5.58 38.51 36.82
C ASN A 146 5.44 37.92 35.41
N GLY A 147 5.95 38.66 34.43
CA GLY A 147 6.10 38.17 33.08
C GLY A 147 7.05 36.98 33.09
N GLU A 148 6.50 35.79 32.95
CA GLU A 148 7.28 34.63 32.53
C GLU A 148 7.64 34.87 31.06
N GLY A 149 8.88 35.31 30.82
CA GLY A 149 9.47 35.31 29.50
C GLY A 149 9.49 33.88 28.96
N GLY A 150 8.46 33.54 28.18
CA GLY A 150 8.33 32.22 27.58
C GLY A 150 9.55 31.91 26.73
N ALA A 151 10.09 30.70 26.86
CA ALA A 151 11.20 30.25 26.04
C ALA A 151 10.86 30.47 24.56
N GLN A 152 11.60 31.34 23.88
CA GLN A 152 11.37 31.69 22.48
C GLN A 152 12.04 30.66 21.57
N ILE A 153 11.32 30.23 20.53
CA ILE A 153 11.86 29.41 19.45
C ILE A 153 12.88 30.26 18.68
N LYS A 154 14.12 29.77 18.58
CA LYS A 154 15.18 30.43 17.82
C LYS A 154 15.29 29.81 16.43
N ILE A 155 15.32 30.66 15.41
CA ILE A 155 15.64 30.30 14.03
C ILE A 155 17.12 30.62 13.84
N ASN A 156 17.92 29.62 13.49
CA ASN A 156 19.37 29.79 13.35
C ASN A 156 19.78 30.12 11.91
N SER A 157 18.92 29.76 10.96
CA SER A 157 19.17 29.96 9.54
C SER A 157 18.91 31.40 9.13
N SER A 158 19.66 31.85 8.13
CA SER A 158 19.45 33.14 7.48
C SER A 158 18.87 32.96 6.08
N VAL A 159 18.04 33.91 5.70
CA VAL A 159 17.51 34.06 4.35
C VAL A 159 18.31 35.17 3.66
N LYS A 160 18.46 35.14 2.32
CA LYS A 160 19.14 36.20 1.53
C LYS A 160 18.25 37.44 1.39
N ASP A 161 17.79 37.98 2.52
CA ASP A 161 16.92 39.16 2.61
C ASP A 161 16.94 39.73 4.03
N ASN A 162 17.30 41.01 4.15
CA ASN A 162 17.44 41.67 5.46
C ASN A 162 16.09 41.88 6.12
N THR A 163 15.07 42.30 5.37
CA THR A 163 13.72 42.56 5.89
C THR A 163 13.10 41.30 6.48
N ILE A 164 13.23 40.16 5.80
CA ILE A 164 12.77 38.87 6.30
C ILE A 164 13.58 38.45 7.53
N ASN A 165 14.91 38.58 7.51
CA ASN A 165 15.73 38.23 8.67
C ASN A 165 15.42 39.11 9.89
N GLU A 166 15.08 40.39 9.71
CA GLU A 166 14.59 41.25 10.78
C GLU A 166 13.24 40.75 11.31
N PHE A 167 12.29 40.44 10.42
CA PHE A 167 11.00 39.86 10.81
C PHE A 167 11.16 38.55 11.63
N LEU A 168 12.08 37.68 11.23
CA LEU A 168 12.38 36.43 11.93
C LEU A 168 12.98 36.67 13.34
N LYS A 169 13.66 37.81 13.56
CA LYS A 169 14.29 38.20 14.84
C LYS A 169 13.38 39.00 15.77
N GLU A 170 12.47 39.82 15.24
CA GLU A 170 11.66 40.81 15.98
C GLU A 170 10.57 40.24 16.91
N GLY A 171 10.62 38.98 17.32
CA GLY A 171 9.66 38.45 18.29
C GLY A 171 8.23 38.28 17.76
N ASN A 172 7.97 38.44 16.45
CA ASN A 172 6.69 38.07 15.82
C ASN A 172 6.36 36.55 15.91
N MET A 173 7.32 35.79 16.44
CA MET A 173 7.25 34.40 16.87
C MET A 173 6.64 34.18 18.26
N GLU A 174 6.43 35.22 19.08
CA GLU A 174 5.94 35.10 20.47
C GLU A 174 4.64 34.32 20.60
N ASN A 175 3.83 34.27 19.54
CA ASN A 175 2.56 33.54 19.50
C ASN A 175 2.65 32.16 18.82
N PHE A 176 3.82 31.72 18.34
CA PHE A 176 4.01 30.39 17.75
C PHE A 176 4.77 29.49 18.71
N THR A 177 4.13 28.39 19.12
CA THR A 177 4.65 27.50 20.17
C THR A 177 5.43 26.30 19.65
N GLY A 178 5.47 26.09 18.33
CA GLY A 178 6.10 24.91 17.71
C GLY A 178 5.36 23.60 18.03
N LYS A 179 4.11 23.69 18.50
CA LYS A 179 3.28 22.52 18.81
C LYS A 179 3.11 21.65 17.56
N LEU A 180 3.28 20.35 17.72
CA LEU A 180 3.21 19.37 16.64
C LEU A 180 1.98 19.54 15.74
N GLY A 181 2.21 19.64 14.43
CA GLY A 181 1.18 19.73 13.39
C GLY A 181 0.46 21.07 13.32
N THR A 182 0.90 22.09 14.08
CA THR A 182 0.39 23.46 13.91
C THR A 182 1.16 24.18 12.81
N SER A 183 0.50 25.07 12.08
CA SER A 183 1.13 25.92 11.09
C SER A 183 0.67 27.36 11.20
N LYS A 184 1.50 28.30 10.74
CA LYS A 184 1.18 29.73 10.68
C LYS A 184 1.83 30.34 9.45
N SER A 185 1.07 31.15 8.70
CA SER A 185 1.52 31.77 7.45
C SER A 185 1.51 33.30 7.54
N PHE A 186 2.42 33.94 6.82
CA PHE A 186 2.62 35.37 6.76
C PHE A 186 2.87 35.81 5.31
N TYR A 187 2.51 37.05 5.00
CA TYR A 187 2.86 37.71 3.74
C TYR A 187 3.74 38.90 4.07
N ILE A 188 4.98 38.89 3.57
CA ILE A 188 6.01 39.86 3.98
C ILE A 188 6.61 40.45 2.71
N ALA A 189 6.83 41.77 2.69
CA ALA A 189 7.59 42.41 1.63
C ALA A 189 9.08 42.13 1.82
N ASN A 190 9.74 41.61 0.80
CA ASN A 190 11.19 41.42 0.77
C ASN A 190 11.92 42.75 0.50
N ASP A 191 13.25 42.75 0.51
CA ASP A 191 14.11 43.91 0.26
C ASP A 191 13.84 44.56 -1.11
N GLN A 192 13.34 43.78 -2.08
CA GLN A 192 12.93 44.24 -3.41
C GLN A 192 11.47 44.74 -3.47
N LYS A 193 10.79 44.85 -2.33
CA LYS A 193 9.37 45.22 -2.19
C LYS A 193 8.41 44.26 -2.90
N LYS A 194 8.82 43.02 -3.14
CA LYS A 194 7.92 41.93 -3.58
C LYS A 194 7.39 41.20 -2.36
N TYR A 195 6.10 40.88 -2.38
CA TYR A 195 5.51 40.06 -1.30
C TYR A 195 5.89 38.60 -1.49
N VAL A 196 6.44 38.00 -0.43
CA VAL A 196 6.72 36.57 -0.32
C VAL A 196 5.85 35.93 0.74
N SER A 197 5.54 34.65 0.58
CA SER A 197 4.82 33.87 1.59
C SER A 197 5.82 33.15 2.48
N LEU A 198 5.70 33.39 3.78
CA LEU A 198 6.48 32.72 4.82
C LEU A 198 5.53 31.85 5.65
N ALA A 199 5.94 30.65 6.02
CA ALA A 199 5.18 29.81 6.93
C ALA A 199 6.07 29.08 7.93
N TYR A 200 5.50 28.75 9.07
CA TYR A 200 6.10 27.89 10.10
C TYR A 200 5.25 26.64 10.25
N VAL A 201 5.91 25.49 10.44
CA VAL A 201 5.26 24.23 10.81
C VAL A 201 5.90 23.71 12.09
N GLY A 202 5.06 23.37 13.06
CA GLY A 202 5.48 22.92 14.37
C GLY A 202 5.77 21.42 14.36
N CYS A 203 6.99 21.06 14.74
CA CYS A 203 7.49 19.69 14.77
C CYS A 203 7.37 19.02 16.14
N GLY A 204 6.93 19.74 17.17
CA GLY A 204 6.87 19.20 18.53
C GLY A 204 8.23 19.20 19.23
N PRO A 205 8.39 18.44 20.33
CA PRO A 205 9.64 18.38 21.08
C PRO A 205 10.81 17.82 20.25
N ALA A 206 12.00 18.40 20.40
CA ALA A 206 13.18 18.03 19.62
C ALA A 206 13.73 16.61 19.86
N ASN A 207 13.20 15.89 20.85
CA ASN A 207 13.59 14.53 21.20
C ASN A 207 12.57 13.47 20.73
N GLU A 208 11.51 13.89 20.04
CA GLU A 208 10.44 13.03 19.54
C GLU A 208 10.33 13.17 18.01
N GLU A 209 11.20 12.45 17.30
CA GLU A 209 11.19 12.39 15.83
C GLU A 209 10.73 11.00 15.38
N THR A 210 9.51 10.59 15.78
CA THR A 210 8.97 9.30 15.33
C THR A 210 8.23 9.46 14.00
N GLU A 211 7.99 8.31 13.38
CA GLU A 211 7.12 8.14 12.22
C GLU A 211 5.80 8.93 12.34
N LEU A 212 5.17 8.94 13.52
CA LEU A 212 3.90 9.61 13.77
C LEU A 212 4.02 11.14 13.69
N GLU A 213 5.08 11.71 14.25
CA GLU A 213 5.35 13.14 14.23
C GLU A 213 5.59 13.60 12.79
N ILE A 214 6.42 12.86 12.04
CA ILE A 214 6.70 13.16 10.63
C ILE A 214 5.43 13.14 9.78
N ARG A 215 4.52 12.17 9.99
CA ARG A 215 3.22 12.15 9.29
C ARG A 215 2.40 13.43 9.55
N LYS A 216 2.35 13.88 10.80
CA LYS A 216 1.59 15.08 11.18
C LYS A 216 2.22 16.35 10.60
N VAL A 217 3.55 16.44 10.59
CA VAL A 217 4.29 17.55 9.97
C VAL A 217 4.04 17.58 8.46
N ALA A 218 4.15 16.44 7.77
CA ALA A 218 3.88 16.33 6.35
C ALA A 218 2.43 16.71 6.02
N TYR A 219 1.45 16.27 6.81
CA TYR A 219 0.04 16.64 6.61
C TYR A 219 -0.21 18.15 6.79
N ALA A 220 0.38 18.77 7.82
CA ALA A 220 0.29 20.21 8.02
C ALA A 220 0.90 20.99 6.85
N LEU A 221 2.03 20.51 6.32
CA LEU A 221 2.66 21.07 5.14
C LEU A 221 1.80 20.90 3.88
N VAL A 222 1.23 19.71 3.64
CA VAL A 222 0.32 19.49 2.50
C VAL A 222 -0.88 20.42 2.54
N THR A 223 -1.44 20.66 3.71
CA THR A 223 -2.54 21.63 3.88
C THR A 223 -2.13 23.02 3.42
N LEU A 224 -0.92 23.48 3.81
CA LEU A 224 -0.37 24.75 3.33
C LEU A 224 -0.14 24.76 1.82
N LEU A 225 0.30 23.64 1.24
CA LEU A 225 0.58 23.52 -0.19
C LEU A 225 -0.69 23.50 -1.04
N HIS A 226 -1.77 22.85 -0.57
CA HIS A 226 -3.06 22.84 -1.26
C HIS A 226 -3.73 24.22 -1.25
N ASP A 227 -3.55 25.00 -0.18
CA ASP A 227 -4.05 26.37 -0.09
C ASP A 227 -3.16 27.38 -0.86
N SER A 228 -2.00 26.95 -1.36
CA SER A 228 -1.02 27.79 -2.02
C SER A 228 -1.09 27.69 -3.55
N LYS A 229 -0.91 28.83 -4.22
CA LYS A 229 -0.77 28.91 -5.69
C LYS A 229 0.69 29.05 -6.14
N HIS A 230 1.64 28.91 -5.23
CA HIS A 230 3.06 29.09 -5.51
C HIS A 230 3.62 27.91 -6.32
N LYS A 231 4.48 28.21 -7.30
CA LYS A 231 5.17 27.20 -8.11
C LYS A 231 6.53 26.79 -7.55
N LYS A 232 7.06 27.58 -6.63
CA LYS A 232 8.35 27.37 -5.96
C LYS A 232 8.11 27.35 -4.46
N VAL A 233 8.63 26.31 -3.81
CA VAL A 233 8.56 26.16 -2.36
C VAL A 233 9.94 25.83 -1.83
N SER A 234 10.35 26.52 -0.77
CA SER A 234 11.55 26.21 -0.02
C SER A 234 11.16 25.69 1.37
N ILE A 235 11.65 24.53 1.76
CA ILE A 235 11.47 23.97 3.10
C ILE A 235 12.81 24.00 3.82
N ILE A 236 12.83 24.65 4.98
CA ILE A 236 14.01 24.87 5.80
C ILE A 236 13.89 24.00 7.05
N PHE A 237 14.80 23.04 7.19
CA PHE A 237 14.88 22.11 8.31
C PHE A 237 15.71 22.73 9.43
N GLU A 238 15.04 23.34 10.42
CA GLU A 238 15.64 23.71 11.72
C GLU A 238 15.53 22.57 12.75
N ILE A 239 15.16 21.38 12.28
CA ILE A 239 15.12 20.14 13.03
C ILE A 239 16.27 19.24 12.58
N LYS A 240 16.75 18.39 13.48
CA LYS A 240 17.56 17.25 13.08
C LYS A 240 16.60 16.19 12.52
N ILE A 241 17.09 15.33 11.64
CA ILE A 241 16.31 14.23 11.10
C ILE A 241 17.27 13.20 10.52
N GLU A 242 17.07 11.93 10.82
CA GLU A 242 17.90 10.86 10.23
C GLU A 242 17.53 10.62 8.76
N GLU A 243 18.45 10.08 7.96
CA GLU A 243 18.24 9.86 6.51
C GLU A 243 16.97 9.05 6.19
N ALA A 244 16.69 7.99 6.97
CA ALA A 244 15.50 7.16 6.77
C ALA A 244 14.19 7.93 7.07
N LEU A 245 14.19 8.79 8.09
CA LEU A 245 13.06 9.65 8.43
C LEU A 245 12.90 10.80 7.45
N PHE A 246 14.00 11.34 6.92
CA PHE A 246 13.98 12.34 5.86
C PHE A 246 13.36 11.77 4.58
N ARG A 247 13.78 10.56 4.19
CA ARG A 247 13.16 9.85 3.06
C ARG A 247 11.67 9.62 3.33
N PHE A 248 11.31 9.15 4.52
CA PHE A 248 9.91 8.95 4.92
C PHE A 248 9.09 10.25 4.91
N PHE A 249 9.67 11.38 5.30
CA PHE A 249 9.05 12.71 5.19
C PHE A 249 8.69 13.03 3.74
N LEU A 250 9.62 12.83 2.79
CA LEU A 250 9.37 13.05 1.37
C LEU A 250 8.32 12.10 0.81
N GLU A 251 8.41 10.80 1.12
CA GLU A 251 7.43 9.79 0.72
C GLU A 251 6.01 10.19 1.16
N HIS A 252 5.84 10.60 2.42
CA HIS A 252 4.55 11.02 2.96
C HIS A 252 4.08 12.36 2.40
N LEU A 253 4.99 13.33 2.24
CA LEU A 253 4.68 14.60 1.60
C LEU A 253 4.11 14.37 0.20
N PHE A 254 4.78 13.56 -0.62
CA PHE A 254 4.34 13.23 -1.98
C PHE A 254 3.00 12.48 -1.97
N TYR A 255 2.86 11.45 -1.12
CA TYR A 255 1.65 10.64 -1.04
C TYR A 255 0.41 11.41 -0.58
N GLU A 256 0.58 12.30 0.40
CA GLU A 256 -0.51 13.12 0.91
C GLU A 256 -0.82 14.30 -0.02
N TYR A 257 0.16 14.81 -0.76
CA TYR A 257 -0.01 15.92 -1.70
C TYR A 257 -0.77 15.53 -2.97
N VAL A 258 -0.61 14.30 -3.46
CA VAL A 258 -1.32 13.80 -4.65
C VAL A 258 -2.74 13.39 -4.29
N THR A 259 -3.70 13.92 -5.07
CA THR A 259 -5.13 13.61 -4.94
C THR A 259 -5.55 12.61 -6.01
N ASP A 260 -6.20 11.51 -5.60
CA ASP A 260 -6.80 10.54 -6.53
C ASP A 260 -8.18 11.02 -7.00
N GLU A 261 -8.25 11.46 -8.25
CA GLU A 261 -9.48 11.94 -8.90
C GLU A 261 -9.97 11.04 -10.04
N ARG A 262 -9.42 9.82 -10.18
CA ARG A 262 -9.69 8.92 -11.32
C ARG A 262 -11.17 8.59 -11.50
N PHE A 263 -11.93 8.59 -10.40
CA PHE A 263 -13.36 8.29 -10.40
C PHE A 263 -14.26 9.53 -10.24
N LYS A 264 -13.69 10.74 -10.20
CA LYS A 264 -14.47 11.98 -10.26
C LYS A 264 -14.78 12.32 -11.72
N SER A 265 -16.00 12.81 -11.98
CA SER A 265 -16.43 13.25 -13.31
C SER A 265 -16.73 14.74 -13.35
N ALA A 266 -17.83 15.17 -12.72
CA ALA A 266 -18.26 16.58 -12.71
C ALA A 266 -17.51 17.46 -11.70
N ASP A 267 -17.09 16.90 -10.55
CA ASP A 267 -16.47 17.63 -9.44
C ASP A 267 -14.94 17.50 -9.41
N LYS A 268 -14.31 17.40 -10.59
CA LYS A 268 -12.83 17.42 -10.67
C LYS A 268 -12.31 18.78 -10.22
N SER A 269 -11.21 18.77 -9.48
CA SER A 269 -10.54 20.01 -9.11
C SER A 269 -10.15 20.78 -10.37
N THR A 270 -10.64 22.00 -10.55
CA THR A 270 -10.21 22.91 -11.62
C THR A 270 -8.86 23.57 -11.30
N GLU A 271 -8.43 23.54 -10.04
CA GLU A 271 -7.13 24.04 -9.60
C GLU A 271 -6.13 22.87 -9.54
N THR A 272 -5.33 22.73 -10.60
CA THR A 272 -4.21 21.78 -10.66
C THR A 272 -2.88 22.53 -10.65
N ASP A 273 -2.78 23.53 -9.77
CA ASP A 273 -1.59 24.34 -9.62
C ASP A 273 -0.55 23.66 -8.72
N PHE A 274 -0.12 22.46 -9.09
CA PHE A 274 0.95 21.76 -8.38
C PHE A 274 2.27 22.56 -8.41
N ILE A 275 3.03 22.44 -7.32
CA ILE A 275 4.38 22.98 -7.23
C ILE A 275 5.27 22.37 -8.31
N LYS A 276 6.22 23.17 -8.83
CA LYS A 276 7.15 22.75 -9.89
C LYS A 276 8.61 22.71 -9.41
N ASN A 277 8.93 23.44 -8.34
CA ASN A 277 10.26 23.44 -7.75
C ASN A 277 10.13 23.35 -6.23
N LEU A 278 10.86 22.40 -5.64
CA LEU A 278 10.96 22.18 -4.20
C LEU A 278 12.43 22.24 -3.79
N SER A 279 12.78 23.24 -2.98
CA SER A 279 14.12 23.43 -2.45
C SER A 279 14.14 23.00 -0.99
N LEU A 280 14.97 22.02 -0.65
CA LEU A 280 15.11 21.48 0.71
C LEU A 280 16.41 21.98 1.30
N HIS A 281 16.33 22.80 2.34
CA HIS A 281 17.49 23.37 3.03
C HIS A 281 17.70 22.63 4.34
N ILE A 282 18.78 21.86 4.42
CA ILE A 282 19.10 21.00 5.56
C ILE A 282 20.62 20.99 5.79
N ALA A 283 21.05 20.90 7.05
CA ALA A 283 22.47 20.76 7.36
C ALA A 283 23.01 19.42 6.84
N ASN A 284 24.24 19.40 6.33
CA ASN A 284 24.87 18.21 5.72
C ASN A 284 24.07 17.68 4.52
N ALA A 285 23.68 18.57 3.62
CA ALA A 285 22.80 18.29 2.48
C ALA A 285 23.23 17.08 1.62
N ASP A 286 24.54 16.87 1.45
CA ASP A 286 25.07 15.79 0.62
C ASP A 286 24.66 14.39 1.09
N ALA A 287 24.47 14.18 2.40
CA ALA A 287 24.00 12.90 2.94
C ALA A 287 22.56 12.55 2.51
N TYR A 288 21.74 13.56 2.22
CA TYR A 288 20.31 13.36 1.92
C TYR A 288 20.00 13.29 0.42
N LYS A 289 20.92 13.72 -0.45
CA LYS A 289 20.70 13.76 -1.91
C LYS A 289 20.31 12.38 -2.48
N GLY A 290 20.94 11.32 -2.00
CA GLY A 290 20.63 9.94 -2.41
C GLY A 290 19.23 9.44 -2.00
N GLN A 291 18.57 10.12 -1.06
CA GLN A 291 17.25 9.73 -0.58
C GLN A 291 16.10 10.25 -1.48
N ILE A 292 16.35 11.24 -2.35
CA ILE A 292 15.29 11.87 -3.17
C ILE A 292 14.71 10.88 -4.18
N ASP A 293 15.56 10.24 -4.98
CA ASP A 293 15.11 9.30 -6.01
C ASP A 293 14.50 8.05 -5.36
N LYS A 294 15.09 7.59 -4.24
CA LYS A 294 14.53 6.50 -3.46
C LYS A 294 13.13 6.85 -2.92
N ALA A 295 12.94 8.06 -2.39
CA ALA A 295 11.64 8.54 -1.93
C ALA A 295 10.61 8.61 -3.06
N ARG A 296 10.99 9.03 -4.27
CA ARG A 296 10.09 9.04 -5.44
C ARG A 296 9.62 7.64 -5.82
N VAL A 297 10.55 6.68 -5.88
CA VAL A 297 10.22 5.29 -6.19
C VAL A 297 9.28 4.71 -5.12
N TYR A 298 9.58 4.96 -3.84
CA TYR A 298 8.79 4.45 -2.72
C TYR A 298 7.41 5.10 -2.67
N PHE A 299 7.32 6.41 -2.93
CA PHE A 299 6.06 7.12 -3.11
C PHE A 299 5.24 6.49 -4.23
N TYR A 300 5.79 6.32 -5.43
CA TYR A 300 5.00 5.81 -6.54
C TYR A 300 4.56 4.37 -6.29
N GLY A 301 5.41 3.48 -5.77
CA GLY A 301 5.01 2.13 -5.40
C GLY A 301 3.85 2.12 -4.38
N THR A 302 3.92 2.98 -3.37
CA THR A 302 2.88 3.15 -2.35
C THR A 302 1.59 3.71 -2.95
N TYR A 303 1.70 4.70 -3.83
CA TYR A 303 0.58 5.32 -4.52
C TYR A 303 -0.08 4.38 -5.53
N TYR A 304 0.71 3.58 -6.27
CA TYR A 304 0.23 2.53 -7.16
C TYR A 304 -0.58 1.48 -6.37
N ALA A 305 -0.06 1.00 -5.24
CA ALA A 305 -0.82 0.10 -4.37
C ALA A 305 -2.13 0.76 -3.90
N ALA A 306 -2.08 2.01 -3.44
CA ALA A 306 -3.26 2.75 -3.02
C ALA A 306 -4.28 2.93 -4.16
N GLN A 307 -3.83 3.15 -5.39
CA GLN A 307 -4.69 3.27 -6.56
C GLN A 307 -5.46 1.96 -6.82
N LEU A 308 -4.82 0.81 -6.67
CA LEU A 308 -5.47 -0.49 -6.82
C LEU A 308 -6.48 -0.77 -5.69
N ILE A 309 -6.13 -0.44 -4.43
CA ILE A 309 -6.99 -0.63 -3.25
C ILE A 309 -8.21 0.31 -3.29
N ALA A 310 -8.00 1.55 -3.75
CA ALA A 310 -9.07 2.55 -3.85
C ALA A 310 -10.05 2.25 -4.99
N ALA A 311 -9.58 1.60 -6.06
CA ALA A 311 -10.40 1.22 -7.20
C ALA A 311 -11.54 0.29 -6.75
N PRO A 312 -12.82 0.63 -6.98
CA PRO A 312 -13.94 -0.19 -6.56
C PRO A 312 -13.95 -1.55 -7.27
N SER A 313 -14.55 -2.57 -6.66
CA SER A 313 -14.49 -3.96 -7.15
C SER A 313 -15.08 -4.21 -8.53
N ASN A 314 -15.99 -3.35 -9.00
CA ASN A 314 -16.46 -3.43 -10.38
C ASN A 314 -15.35 -3.03 -11.39
N TYR A 315 -14.46 -2.10 -11.02
CA TYR A 315 -13.25 -1.75 -11.80
C TYR A 315 -12.10 -2.72 -11.53
N CYS A 316 -11.82 -3.01 -10.27
CA CYS A 316 -10.74 -3.88 -9.80
C CYS A 316 -11.30 -5.26 -9.44
N ASN A 317 -11.33 -6.15 -10.41
CA ASN A 317 -11.75 -7.54 -10.30
C ASN A 317 -10.57 -8.46 -10.67
N PRO A 318 -10.65 -9.80 -10.50
CA PRO A 318 -9.50 -10.68 -10.68
C PRO A 318 -8.86 -10.58 -12.07
N VAL A 319 -9.67 -10.37 -13.11
CA VAL A 319 -9.20 -10.23 -14.49
C VAL A 319 -8.55 -8.87 -14.71
N SER A 320 -9.18 -7.78 -14.30
CA SER A 320 -8.60 -6.44 -14.50
C SER A 320 -7.37 -6.19 -13.61
N LEU A 321 -7.30 -6.77 -12.41
CA LEU A 321 -6.14 -6.69 -11.52
C LEU A 321 -4.95 -7.48 -12.06
N SER A 322 -5.17 -8.70 -12.58
CA SER A 322 -4.10 -9.46 -13.25
C SER A 322 -3.63 -8.78 -14.53
N ASN A 323 -4.53 -8.15 -15.30
CA ASN A 323 -4.15 -7.32 -16.44
C ASN A 323 -3.30 -6.12 -16.04
N ALA A 324 -3.61 -5.46 -14.91
CA ALA A 324 -2.78 -4.37 -14.37
C ALA A 324 -1.39 -4.87 -13.96
N ALA A 325 -1.27 -6.07 -13.37
CA ALA A 325 0.02 -6.68 -13.07
C ALA A 325 0.84 -7.00 -14.34
N VAL A 326 0.18 -7.47 -15.40
CA VAL A 326 0.79 -7.68 -16.74
C VAL A 326 1.29 -6.36 -17.33
N GLU A 327 0.55 -5.27 -17.18
CA GLU A 327 0.97 -3.93 -17.63
C GLU A 327 2.17 -3.42 -16.82
N LEU A 328 2.11 -3.52 -15.48
CA LEU A 328 3.20 -3.15 -14.59
C LEU A 328 4.49 -3.89 -14.95
N ALA A 329 4.41 -5.22 -15.09
CA ALA A 329 5.56 -6.05 -15.44
C ALA A 329 6.22 -5.63 -16.74
N GLN A 330 5.44 -5.22 -17.76
CA GLN A 330 5.99 -4.67 -19.01
C GLN A 330 6.72 -3.35 -18.81
N LYS A 331 6.22 -2.47 -17.93
CA LYS A 331 6.81 -1.14 -17.69
C LYS A 331 8.14 -1.24 -16.95
N VAL A 332 8.25 -2.14 -15.99
CA VAL A 332 9.47 -2.35 -15.18
C VAL A 332 10.30 -3.56 -15.62
N ASN A 333 9.96 -4.16 -16.78
CA ASN A 333 10.67 -5.28 -17.40
C ASN A 333 10.85 -6.51 -16.49
N LEU A 334 9.77 -6.94 -15.85
CA LEU A 334 9.70 -8.17 -15.07
C LEU A 334 9.19 -9.34 -15.92
N GLU A 335 9.64 -10.55 -15.63
CA GLU A 335 9.00 -11.76 -16.14
C GLU A 335 7.59 -11.85 -15.54
N CYS A 336 6.60 -12.29 -16.32
CA CYS A 336 5.21 -12.36 -15.90
C CYS A 336 4.56 -13.64 -16.41
N LYS A 337 3.88 -14.35 -15.52
CA LYS A 337 2.99 -15.47 -15.81
C LYS A 337 1.67 -15.25 -15.08
N ILE A 338 0.56 -15.36 -15.80
CA ILE A 338 -0.78 -15.42 -15.21
C ILE A 338 -1.31 -16.84 -15.40
N LEU A 339 -1.64 -17.53 -14.30
CA LEU A 339 -2.26 -18.87 -14.38
C LEU A 339 -3.78 -18.73 -14.46
N ASP A 340 -4.35 -19.38 -15.45
CA ASP A 340 -5.80 -19.48 -15.64
C ASP A 340 -6.39 -20.71 -14.93
N VAL A 341 -7.72 -20.73 -14.79
CA VAL A 341 -8.47 -21.82 -14.12
C VAL A 341 -8.01 -23.22 -14.53
N LYS A 342 -7.75 -23.46 -15.82
CA LYS A 342 -7.27 -24.77 -16.31
C LYS A 342 -5.91 -25.16 -15.71
N GLU A 343 -4.95 -24.24 -15.71
CA GLU A 343 -3.63 -24.48 -15.09
C GLU A 343 -3.76 -24.66 -13.58
N LEU A 344 -4.67 -23.92 -12.93
CA LEU A 344 -4.94 -24.04 -11.50
C LEU A 344 -5.56 -25.40 -11.13
N GLU A 345 -6.43 -25.92 -11.98
CA GLU A 345 -7.01 -27.28 -11.84
C GLU A 345 -5.94 -28.36 -12.01
N GLU A 346 -5.05 -28.21 -12.99
CA GLU A 346 -3.89 -29.10 -13.20
C GLU A 346 -2.93 -29.09 -12.00
N LEU A 347 -2.73 -27.91 -11.39
CA LEU A 347 -1.95 -27.73 -10.16
C LEU A 347 -2.72 -28.16 -8.89
N LYS A 348 -3.97 -28.59 -9.02
CA LYS A 348 -4.85 -29.05 -7.93
C LYS A 348 -5.04 -28.00 -6.84
N MET A 349 -5.11 -26.71 -7.19
CA MET A 349 -5.32 -25.61 -6.25
C MET A 349 -6.77 -25.51 -5.76
N GLY A 350 -7.29 -26.60 -5.17
CA GLY A 350 -8.70 -26.75 -4.86
C GLY A 350 -9.17 -25.84 -3.71
N ALA A 351 -8.28 -25.40 -2.81
CA ALA A 351 -8.65 -24.46 -1.75
C ALA A 351 -8.91 -23.06 -2.34
N TYR A 352 -7.98 -22.57 -3.17
CA TYR A 352 -8.09 -21.31 -3.88
C TYR A 352 -9.23 -21.31 -4.91
N LEU A 353 -9.34 -22.35 -5.74
CA LEU A 353 -10.40 -22.46 -6.73
C LEU A 353 -11.78 -22.42 -6.07
N SER A 354 -11.95 -23.06 -4.91
CA SER A 354 -13.23 -23.12 -4.20
C SER A 354 -13.76 -21.75 -3.81
N VAL A 355 -12.90 -20.84 -3.35
CA VAL A 355 -13.27 -19.48 -2.95
C VAL A 355 -13.91 -18.71 -4.11
N GLY A 356 -13.30 -18.78 -5.29
CA GLY A 356 -13.76 -18.01 -6.46
C GLY A 356 -14.92 -18.63 -7.24
N LYS A 357 -15.37 -19.86 -6.90
CA LYS A 357 -16.46 -20.57 -7.62
C LYS A 357 -17.74 -19.75 -7.77
N GLY A 358 -18.00 -18.84 -6.84
CA GLY A 358 -19.20 -18.01 -6.83
C GLY A 358 -19.15 -16.78 -7.74
N SER A 359 -17.96 -16.37 -8.18
CA SER A 359 -17.78 -15.14 -8.95
C SER A 359 -18.08 -15.33 -10.44
N MET A 360 -18.49 -14.25 -11.10
CA MET A 360 -18.53 -14.18 -12.56
C MET A 360 -17.15 -14.00 -13.20
N TYR A 361 -16.15 -13.58 -12.40
CA TYR A 361 -14.79 -13.38 -12.84
C TYR A 361 -13.98 -14.65 -12.54
N PRO A 362 -13.29 -15.23 -13.54
CA PRO A 362 -12.45 -16.39 -13.31
C PRO A 362 -11.26 -16.05 -12.41
N ASN A 363 -10.84 -17.03 -11.60
CA ASN A 363 -9.61 -16.95 -10.82
C ASN A 363 -8.40 -16.65 -11.71
N LYS A 364 -7.51 -15.80 -11.22
CA LYS A 364 -6.24 -15.44 -11.86
C LYS A 364 -5.12 -15.48 -10.84
N PHE A 365 -4.13 -16.34 -11.06
CA PHE A 365 -2.95 -16.35 -10.22
C PHE A 365 -1.84 -15.51 -10.87
N ILE A 366 -1.42 -14.46 -10.19
CA ILE A 366 -0.35 -13.57 -10.64
C ILE A 366 0.99 -14.13 -10.16
N HIS A 367 1.95 -14.27 -11.08
CA HIS A 367 3.35 -14.56 -10.78
C HIS A 367 4.26 -13.64 -11.59
N LEU A 368 4.86 -12.65 -10.93
CA LEU A 368 5.92 -11.83 -11.52
C LEU A 368 7.28 -12.28 -10.96
N THR A 369 8.34 -12.23 -11.78
CA THR A 369 9.70 -12.54 -11.32
C THR A 369 10.66 -11.42 -11.67
N TYR A 370 11.42 -10.98 -10.67
CA TYR A 370 12.61 -10.15 -10.82
C TYR A 370 13.86 -11.01 -10.63
N LYS A 371 14.85 -10.85 -11.51
CA LYS A 371 16.16 -11.51 -11.40
C LYS A 371 17.25 -10.45 -11.49
N GLY A 372 17.88 -10.14 -10.36
CA GLY A 372 19.01 -9.21 -10.30
C GLY A 372 20.24 -9.74 -11.03
N ALA A 373 21.18 -8.86 -11.37
CA ALA A 373 22.47 -9.32 -11.88
C ALA A 373 23.21 -10.08 -10.77
N GLN A 374 24.04 -11.06 -11.15
CA GLN A 374 24.97 -11.69 -10.22
C GLN A 374 26.25 -10.85 -10.22
N THR A 375 26.61 -10.27 -9.08
CA THR A 375 27.81 -9.42 -8.94
C THR A 375 28.63 -9.85 -7.72
N GLY A 376 29.96 -9.77 -7.82
CA GLY A 376 30.91 -10.19 -6.77
C GLY A 376 31.52 -11.59 -6.96
N ALA A 377 32.60 -11.85 -6.21
CA ALA A 377 33.40 -13.10 -6.29
C ALA A 377 32.85 -14.25 -5.42
N SER A 378 31.78 -14.03 -4.66
CA SER A 378 31.17 -15.10 -3.87
C SER A 378 30.40 -16.04 -4.78
N GLN A 379 30.78 -17.32 -4.74
CA GLN A 379 30.06 -18.46 -5.32
C GLN A 379 28.68 -18.73 -4.67
N ASN A 380 28.11 -17.77 -3.95
CA ASN A 380 26.81 -17.95 -3.31
C ASN A 380 25.70 -17.68 -4.33
N GLU A 381 24.76 -18.61 -4.41
CA GLU A 381 23.54 -18.47 -5.22
C GLU A 381 22.75 -17.21 -4.79
N LYS A 382 22.03 -16.61 -5.74
CA LYS A 382 21.13 -15.47 -5.47
C LYS A 382 20.19 -15.80 -4.31
N LYS A 383 19.93 -14.81 -3.46
CA LYS A 383 18.88 -14.95 -2.46
C LYS A 383 17.52 -15.01 -3.16
N LYS A 384 16.79 -16.11 -3.00
CA LYS A 384 15.48 -16.34 -3.62
C LYS A 384 14.38 -16.03 -2.61
N ILE A 385 13.48 -15.10 -2.94
CA ILE A 385 12.43 -14.62 -2.05
C ILE A 385 11.08 -14.76 -2.75
N ALA A 386 10.08 -15.33 -2.08
CA ALA A 386 8.68 -15.27 -2.50
C ALA A 386 7.90 -14.29 -1.63
N LEU A 387 7.29 -13.29 -2.25
CA LEU A 387 6.38 -12.34 -1.64
C LEU A 387 4.95 -12.65 -2.09
N ILE A 388 4.05 -12.99 -1.17
CA ILE A 388 2.69 -13.42 -1.48
C ILE A 388 1.68 -12.41 -0.93
N GLY A 389 0.81 -11.88 -1.78
CA GLY A 389 -0.23 -10.95 -1.37
C GLY A 389 -1.62 -11.57 -1.43
N LYS A 390 -2.43 -11.46 -0.37
CA LYS A 390 -3.88 -11.78 -0.45
C LYS A 390 -4.54 -10.90 -1.51
N GLY A 391 -5.27 -11.52 -2.44
CA GLY A 391 -5.86 -10.87 -3.61
C GLY A 391 -7.38 -11.06 -3.72
N ILE A 392 -8.14 -10.82 -2.66
CA ILE A 392 -9.61 -10.89 -2.74
C ILE A 392 -10.15 -9.53 -3.21
N THR A 393 -10.63 -9.45 -4.43
CA THR A 393 -11.02 -8.15 -5.04
C THR A 393 -12.34 -7.61 -4.50
N PHE A 394 -13.19 -8.49 -3.98
CA PHE A 394 -14.32 -8.16 -3.13
C PHE A 394 -14.61 -9.35 -2.23
N ASP A 395 -14.77 -9.07 -0.94
CA ASP A 395 -15.14 -10.06 0.05
C ASP A 395 -16.54 -9.80 0.59
N SER A 396 -17.53 -10.51 0.05
CA SER A 396 -18.89 -10.49 0.62
C SER A 396 -19.00 -11.31 1.91
N GLY A 397 -18.01 -12.16 2.18
CA GLY A 397 -18.05 -13.27 3.15
C GLY A 397 -18.65 -14.56 2.60
N GLY A 398 -19.11 -14.58 1.35
CA GLY A 398 -19.79 -15.72 0.76
C GLY A 398 -21.09 -16.03 1.49
N TYR A 399 -21.43 -17.31 1.67
CA TYR A 399 -22.65 -17.70 2.39
C TYR A 399 -22.65 -17.28 3.87
N ASN A 400 -21.48 -17.16 4.50
CA ASN A 400 -21.29 -16.43 5.75
C ASN A 400 -21.22 -14.92 5.50
N LEU A 401 -22.27 -14.38 4.88
CA LEU A 401 -22.34 -12.99 4.44
C LEU A 401 -21.98 -12.03 5.59
N LYS A 402 -21.18 -11.00 5.27
CA LYS A 402 -20.86 -9.87 6.15
C LYS A 402 -22.09 -8.98 6.41
N ALA A 403 -23.07 -9.54 7.13
CA ALA A 403 -24.34 -8.91 7.48
C ALA A 403 -24.37 -8.41 8.94
N ALA A 404 -23.38 -8.79 9.75
CA ALA A 404 -23.28 -8.33 11.13
C ALA A 404 -22.97 -6.82 11.19
N PRO A 405 -23.51 -6.07 12.16
CA PRO A 405 -23.13 -4.69 12.39
C PRO A 405 -21.62 -4.54 12.58
N GLY A 406 -21.01 -3.57 11.89
CA GLY A 406 -19.56 -3.34 11.96
C GLY A 406 -18.70 -4.30 11.16
N SER A 407 -19.29 -5.18 10.33
CA SER A 407 -18.54 -6.09 9.42
C SER A 407 -17.89 -5.38 8.21
N MET A 408 -18.23 -4.11 7.97
CA MET A 408 -17.60 -3.23 6.97
C MET A 408 -17.63 -3.77 5.52
N ILE A 409 -18.71 -4.44 5.12
CA ILE A 409 -18.85 -5.00 3.77
C ILE A 409 -18.60 -3.96 2.65
N ASP A 410 -18.93 -2.69 2.90
CA ASP A 410 -18.70 -1.57 1.98
C ASP A 410 -17.22 -1.23 1.75
N LEU A 411 -16.34 -1.60 2.68
CA LEU A 411 -14.88 -1.41 2.55
C LEU A 411 -14.18 -2.59 1.89
N MET A 412 -14.86 -3.71 1.64
CA MET A 412 -14.24 -4.98 1.23
C MET A 412 -13.62 -4.99 -0.17
N LYS A 413 -13.67 -3.87 -0.90
CA LYS A 413 -12.76 -3.63 -2.05
C LYS A 413 -11.29 -3.63 -1.64
N PHE A 414 -11.00 -3.33 -0.37
CA PHE A 414 -9.63 -3.29 0.14
C PHE A 414 -9.04 -4.67 0.42
N ASP A 415 -9.79 -5.76 0.22
CA ASP A 415 -9.36 -7.10 0.65
C ASP A 415 -8.32 -7.77 -0.30
N MET A 416 -7.84 -6.97 -1.26
CA MET A 416 -6.71 -7.23 -2.13
C MET A 416 -5.48 -6.37 -1.77
N SER A 417 -5.47 -5.71 -0.60
CA SER A 417 -4.37 -4.83 -0.17
C SER A 417 -3.02 -5.54 -0.07
N GLY A 418 -3.01 -6.83 0.27
CA GLY A 418 -1.79 -7.63 0.25
C GLY A 418 -1.21 -7.76 -1.16
N CYS A 419 -2.05 -8.11 -2.14
CA CYS A 419 -1.68 -8.13 -3.55
C CYS A 419 -1.20 -6.75 -4.02
N ALA A 420 -1.89 -5.68 -3.63
CA ALA A 420 -1.49 -4.32 -3.99
C ALA A 420 -0.10 -3.96 -3.43
N ALA A 421 0.18 -4.33 -2.18
CA ALA A 421 1.48 -4.10 -1.55
C ALA A 421 2.61 -4.87 -2.26
N VAL A 422 2.35 -6.14 -2.64
CA VAL A 422 3.29 -6.97 -3.39
C VAL A 422 3.55 -6.40 -4.80
N LEU A 423 2.52 -5.92 -5.51
CA LEU A 423 2.69 -5.27 -6.81
C LEU A 423 3.40 -3.91 -6.70
N GLY A 424 3.10 -3.11 -5.66
CA GLY A 424 3.85 -1.88 -5.39
C GLY A 424 5.32 -2.15 -5.06
N CYS A 425 5.62 -3.23 -4.33
CA CYS A 425 6.99 -3.71 -4.12
C CYS A 425 7.64 -4.14 -5.45
N ALA A 426 6.92 -4.85 -6.32
CA ALA A 426 7.41 -5.24 -7.64
C ALA A 426 7.79 -4.02 -8.50
N TYR A 427 7.01 -2.93 -8.44
CA TYR A 427 7.38 -1.66 -9.05
C TYR A 427 8.71 -1.13 -8.50
N CYS A 428 8.85 -1.05 -7.17
CA CYS A 428 10.05 -0.53 -6.53
C CYS A 428 11.29 -1.35 -6.90
N ILE A 429 11.21 -2.68 -6.79
CA ILE A 429 12.33 -3.59 -7.09
C ILE A 429 12.67 -3.58 -8.59
N GLY A 430 11.68 -3.61 -9.48
CA GLY A 430 11.93 -3.51 -10.92
C GLY A 430 12.53 -2.16 -11.36
N THR A 431 12.33 -1.11 -10.57
CA THR A 431 12.90 0.23 -10.80
C THR A 431 14.29 0.37 -10.22
N ILE A 432 14.49 -0.03 -8.96
CA ILE A 432 15.77 0.06 -8.23
C ILE A 432 16.79 -0.94 -8.77
N LYS A 433 16.33 -2.12 -9.18
CA LYS A 433 17.12 -3.22 -9.74
C LYS A 433 18.27 -3.66 -8.82
N PRO A 434 17.97 -4.18 -7.61
CA PRO A 434 19.00 -4.72 -6.73
C PRO A 434 19.70 -5.95 -7.35
N ASP A 435 21.00 -6.08 -7.10
CA ASP A 435 21.79 -7.25 -7.50
C ASP A 435 21.56 -8.44 -6.54
N ASN A 436 22.07 -9.61 -6.91
CA ASN A 436 22.20 -10.79 -6.04
C ASN A 436 20.89 -11.37 -5.45
N VAL A 437 19.73 -10.94 -5.95
CA VAL A 437 18.41 -11.44 -5.54
C VAL A 437 17.58 -11.92 -6.71
N GLU A 438 16.73 -12.91 -6.43
CA GLU A 438 15.61 -13.31 -7.27
C GLU A 438 14.33 -13.22 -6.45
N VAL A 439 13.34 -12.47 -6.94
CA VAL A 439 12.11 -12.18 -6.19
C VAL A 439 10.90 -12.59 -7.00
N HIS A 440 10.08 -13.46 -6.42
CA HIS A 440 8.80 -13.89 -6.95
C HIS A 440 7.68 -13.10 -6.27
N PHE A 441 6.89 -12.37 -7.04
CA PHE A 441 5.74 -11.62 -6.58
C PHE A 441 4.47 -12.38 -6.95
N LEU A 442 3.77 -12.92 -5.94
CA LEU A 442 2.72 -13.91 -6.11
C LEU A 442 1.39 -13.40 -5.55
N SER A 443 0.28 -13.71 -6.21
CA SER A 443 -1.06 -13.52 -5.64
C SER A 443 -2.08 -14.47 -6.25
N ALA A 444 -2.80 -15.19 -5.40
CA ALA A 444 -3.97 -15.97 -5.79
C ALA A 444 -5.21 -15.04 -5.79
N VAL A 445 -5.51 -14.43 -6.94
CA VAL A 445 -6.55 -13.40 -7.06
C VAL A 445 -7.90 -14.01 -7.40
N CYS A 446 -8.92 -13.73 -6.59
CA CYS A 446 -10.30 -14.13 -6.86
C CYS A 446 -11.28 -13.18 -6.15
N GLU A 447 -12.57 -13.50 -6.22
CA GLU A 447 -13.63 -12.72 -5.59
C GLU A 447 -14.56 -13.66 -4.81
N ASN A 448 -14.86 -13.32 -3.55
CA ASN A 448 -15.67 -14.16 -2.66
C ASN A 448 -17.13 -13.70 -2.68
N MET A 449 -17.95 -14.43 -3.43
CA MET A 449 -19.33 -14.02 -3.76
C MET A 449 -20.37 -15.04 -3.32
N VAL A 450 -21.60 -14.56 -3.10
CA VAL A 450 -22.79 -15.41 -2.96
C VAL A 450 -23.36 -15.73 -4.33
N SER A 451 -23.50 -17.01 -4.63
CA SER A 451 -24.02 -17.52 -5.89
C SER A 451 -24.49 -18.96 -5.71
N LYS A 452 -25.34 -19.45 -6.62
CA LYS A 452 -25.67 -20.88 -6.72
C LYS A 452 -24.43 -21.76 -6.93
N ASN A 453 -23.33 -21.18 -7.39
CA ASN A 453 -22.08 -21.86 -7.67
C ASN A 453 -21.07 -21.79 -6.50
N SER A 454 -21.32 -20.97 -5.48
CA SER A 454 -20.38 -20.77 -4.39
C SER A 454 -20.13 -22.04 -3.58
N TYR A 455 -18.91 -22.17 -3.09
CA TYR A 455 -18.60 -23.09 -1.99
C TYR A 455 -19.38 -22.73 -0.71
N ARG A 456 -19.52 -23.69 0.19
CA ARG A 456 -20.48 -23.63 1.30
C ARG A 456 -19.81 -23.91 2.65
N PRO A 457 -20.37 -23.41 3.76
CA PRO A 457 -20.02 -23.91 5.09
C PRO A 457 -20.32 -25.41 5.17
N GLY A 458 -19.34 -26.19 5.62
CA GLY A 458 -19.36 -27.65 5.67
C GLY A 458 -18.79 -28.34 4.42
N ASP A 459 -18.43 -27.61 3.36
CA ASP A 459 -17.69 -28.23 2.25
C ASP A 459 -16.31 -28.70 2.75
N ILE A 460 -15.90 -29.90 2.34
CA ILE A 460 -14.53 -30.38 2.45
C ILE A 460 -13.85 -30.18 1.10
N ILE A 461 -12.78 -29.40 1.09
CA ILE A 461 -12.01 -29.05 -0.11
C ILE A 461 -10.58 -29.56 0.03
N THR A 462 -9.88 -29.78 -1.08
CA THR A 462 -8.50 -30.32 -1.07
C THR A 462 -7.53 -29.26 -1.59
N ALA A 463 -6.53 -28.91 -0.79
CA ALA A 463 -5.44 -28.03 -1.21
C ALA A 463 -4.45 -28.77 -2.13
N SER A 464 -3.58 -28.03 -2.80
CA SER A 464 -2.61 -28.53 -3.78
C SER A 464 -1.47 -29.38 -3.18
N ASN A 465 -1.32 -29.41 -1.86
CA ASN A 465 -0.46 -30.35 -1.14
C ASN A 465 -1.21 -31.63 -0.69
N GLY A 466 -2.47 -31.80 -1.09
CA GLY A 466 -3.29 -32.96 -0.75
C GLY A 466 -4.02 -32.88 0.58
N LYS A 467 -3.74 -31.90 1.44
CA LYS A 467 -4.47 -31.70 2.70
C LYS A 467 -5.94 -31.36 2.44
N THR A 468 -6.83 -32.04 3.14
CA THR A 468 -8.28 -31.76 3.12
C THR A 468 -8.64 -30.73 4.21
N ILE A 469 -9.49 -29.77 3.84
CA ILE A 469 -9.90 -28.65 4.69
C ILE A 469 -11.42 -28.65 4.79
N GLU A 470 -11.97 -28.78 5.99
CA GLU A 470 -13.38 -28.54 6.29
C GLU A 470 -13.61 -27.03 6.48
N VAL A 471 -14.50 -26.48 5.65
CA VAL A 471 -14.82 -25.04 5.65
C VAL A 471 -15.87 -24.76 6.71
N GLY A 472 -15.48 -24.27 7.88
CA GLY A 472 -16.41 -23.83 8.91
C GLY A 472 -17.03 -22.46 8.65
N ASN A 473 -16.32 -21.59 7.91
CA ASN A 473 -16.78 -20.24 7.57
C ASN A 473 -16.20 -19.77 6.22
N THR A 474 -17.07 -19.34 5.29
CA THR A 474 -16.70 -18.82 3.97
C THR A 474 -16.21 -17.36 3.97
N ASP A 475 -16.28 -16.66 5.11
CA ASP A 475 -15.68 -15.34 5.39
C ASP A 475 -14.24 -15.47 5.91
N ALA A 476 -13.73 -16.71 5.97
CA ALA A 476 -12.33 -17.02 6.24
C ALA A 476 -11.67 -17.56 4.95
N GLU A 477 -11.93 -16.90 3.83
CA GLU A 477 -11.51 -17.26 2.48
C GLU A 477 -10.03 -16.95 2.23
N GLY A 478 -9.51 -15.84 2.77
CA GLY A 478 -8.14 -15.38 2.49
C GLY A 478 -7.08 -16.41 2.86
N ARG A 479 -7.28 -17.15 3.95
CA ARG A 479 -6.33 -18.21 4.34
C ARG A 479 -6.40 -19.43 3.41
N LEU A 480 -7.54 -19.68 2.76
CA LEU A 480 -7.70 -20.77 1.79
C LEU A 480 -6.98 -20.44 0.48
N THR A 481 -7.05 -19.19 0.02
CA THR A 481 -6.32 -18.74 -1.17
C THR A 481 -4.82 -18.68 -0.92
N LEU A 482 -4.41 -18.21 0.27
CA LEU A 482 -3.01 -18.21 0.69
C LEU A 482 -2.44 -19.62 0.84
N ALA A 483 -3.21 -20.61 1.32
CA ALA A 483 -2.75 -21.99 1.47
C ALA A 483 -2.17 -22.54 0.15
N ASP A 484 -2.90 -22.43 -0.96
CA ASP A 484 -2.41 -22.87 -2.26
C ASP A 484 -1.26 -22.00 -2.81
N ALA A 485 -1.26 -20.70 -2.50
CA ALA A 485 -0.17 -19.81 -2.89
C ALA A 485 1.14 -20.11 -2.12
N LEU A 486 1.06 -20.49 -0.85
CA LEU A 486 2.19 -20.91 -0.02
C LEU A 486 2.79 -22.22 -0.54
N VAL A 487 1.95 -23.20 -0.85
CA VAL A 487 2.39 -24.46 -1.47
C VAL A 487 3.05 -24.21 -2.83
N TYR A 488 2.51 -23.28 -3.63
CA TYR A 488 3.13 -22.89 -4.90
C TYR A 488 4.50 -22.25 -4.69
N ALA A 489 4.61 -21.33 -3.73
CA ALA A 489 5.86 -20.62 -3.43
C ALA A 489 6.96 -21.54 -2.91
N GLU A 490 6.64 -22.48 -2.02
CA GLU A 490 7.63 -23.44 -1.50
C GLU A 490 8.19 -24.34 -2.60
N LYS A 491 7.37 -24.71 -3.59
CA LYS A 491 7.81 -25.47 -4.78
C LYS A 491 8.78 -24.72 -5.69
N LEU A 492 8.88 -23.39 -5.57
CA LEU A 492 9.87 -22.59 -6.30
C LEU A 492 11.29 -22.74 -5.71
N GLY A 493 11.44 -23.37 -4.53
CA GLY A 493 12.74 -23.56 -3.89
C GLY A 493 13.38 -22.25 -3.43
N VAL A 494 12.57 -21.38 -2.82
CA VAL A 494 12.99 -20.07 -2.30
C VAL A 494 13.60 -20.19 -0.90
N ASP A 495 14.44 -19.22 -0.54
CA ASP A 495 15.01 -19.11 0.81
C ASP A 495 14.00 -18.59 1.84
N TYR A 496 13.18 -17.63 1.43
CA TYR A 496 12.22 -16.93 2.29
C TYR A 496 10.86 -16.83 1.62
N ILE A 497 9.80 -17.12 2.40
CA ILE A 497 8.42 -16.86 2.01
C ILE A 497 7.86 -15.81 2.96
N VAL A 498 7.40 -14.68 2.43
CA VAL A 498 6.73 -13.64 3.20
C VAL A 498 5.37 -13.39 2.58
N ASP A 499 4.30 -13.69 3.32
CA ASP A 499 2.95 -13.32 2.89
C ASP A 499 2.43 -12.09 3.65
N ILE A 500 1.63 -11.28 2.96
CA ILE A 500 1.01 -10.06 3.48
C ILE A 500 -0.48 -10.05 3.13
N ALA A 501 -1.34 -9.83 4.13
CA ALA A 501 -2.78 -10.01 3.94
C ALA A 501 -3.62 -9.17 4.89
N THR A 502 -4.76 -8.68 4.40
CA THR A 502 -5.90 -8.23 5.22
C THR A 502 -6.63 -9.45 5.75
N LEU A 503 -6.02 -10.18 6.68
CA LEU A 503 -6.45 -11.55 6.99
C LEU A 503 -7.50 -11.63 8.09
N THR A 504 -7.35 -10.84 9.17
CA THR A 504 -8.27 -10.94 10.30
C THR A 504 -8.69 -9.59 10.88
N GLY A 505 -10.01 -9.39 11.04
CA GLY A 505 -10.56 -8.21 11.73
C GLY A 505 -10.08 -8.08 13.20
N ALA A 506 -9.60 -9.18 13.82
CA ALA A 506 -9.02 -9.17 15.16
C ALA A 506 -7.75 -8.31 15.30
N MET A 507 -7.08 -7.95 14.19
CA MET A 507 -5.97 -7.00 14.23
C MET A 507 -6.38 -5.61 14.73
N LEU A 508 -7.61 -5.17 14.44
CA LEU A 508 -8.16 -3.89 14.94
C LEU A 508 -8.30 -3.88 16.46
N TYR A 509 -8.52 -5.04 17.08
CA TYR A 509 -8.72 -5.17 18.52
C TYR A 509 -7.43 -5.47 19.29
N SER A 510 -6.38 -5.91 18.59
CA SER A 510 -5.07 -6.21 19.18
C SER A 510 -4.08 -5.06 19.00
N LEU A 511 -3.73 -4.71 17.76
CA LEU A 511 -2.73 -3.67 17.43
C LEU A 511 -3.35 -2.38 16.88
N GLY A 512 -4.65 -2.39 16.58
CA GLY A 512 -5.37 -1.22 16.11
C GLY A 512 -5.03 -0.87 14.66
N THR A 513 -4.83 0.42 14.39
CA THR A 513 -4.74 0.97 13.03
C THR A 513 -3.37 1.53 12.66
N SER A 514 -2.36 1.34 13.51
CA SER A 514 -1.00 1.88 13.30
C SER A 514 0.07 0.80 13.11
N TYR A 515 -0.04 -0.35 13.79
CA TYR A 515 0.92 -1.44 13.71
C TYR A 515 0.30 -2.66 13.03
N ALA A 516 1.01 -3.24 12.06
CA ALA A 516 0.70 -4.56 11.53
C ALA A 516 1.22 -5.65 12.48
N GLY A 517 0.63 -6.85 12.42
CA GLY A 517 1.13 -8.01 13.16
C GLY A 517 2.00 -8.87 12.27
N VAL A 518 3.20 -9.25 12.72
CA VAL A 518 4.00 -10.30 12.06
C VAL A 518 4.01 -11.57 12.90
N PHE A 519 3.82 -12.69 12.23
CA PHE A 519 3.93 -14.05 12.74
C PHE A 519 4.94 -14.81 11.89
N GLY A 520 5.46 -15.96 12.34
CA GLY A 520 6.31 -16.78 11.49
C GLY A 520 6.82 -18.03 12.17
N ASN A 521 7.49 -18.87 11.39
CA ASN A 521 8.12 -20.11 11.87
C ASN A 521 9.65 -19.97 12.09
N ASN A 522 10.21 -18.78 11.83
CA ASN A 522 11.64 -18.53 11.86
C ASN A 522 11.97 -17.14 12.44
N ASP A 523 12.62 -17.11 13.60
CA ASP A 523 12.95 -15.87 14.31
C ASP A 523 13.93 -14.98 13.55
N GLN A 524 14.85 -15.54 12.76
CA GLN A 524 15.80 -14.74 11.98
C GLN A 524 15.09 -13.94 10.88
N LEU A 525 14.15 -14.58 10.17
CA LEU A 525 13.30 -13.93 9.16
C LEU A 525 12.41 -12.85 9.80
N ILE A 526 11.81 -13.14 10.95
CA ILE A 526 11.00 -12.15 11.68
C ILE A 526 11.85 -10.93 12.07
N ASN A 527 13.07 -11.15 12.58
CA ASN A 527 13.98 -10.05 12.93
C ASN A 527 14.41 -9.22 11.71
N LYS A 528 14.56 -9.83 10.53
CA LYS A 528 14.77 -9.10 9.27
C LYS A 528 13.59 -8.19 8.96
N ILE A 529 12.36 -8.69 9.08
CA ILE A 529 11.13 -7.89 8.87
C ILE A 529 11.03 -6.76 9.89
N LEU A 530 11.32 -7.01 11.17
CA LEU A 530 11.32 -5.97 12.20
C LEU A 530 12.39 -4.90 11.93
N SER A 531 13.54 -5.29 11.37
CA SER A 531 14.59 -4.34 10.96
C SER A 531 14.13 -3.50 9.77
N SER A 532 13.50 -4.11 8.77
CA SER A 532 12.90 -3.40 7.64
C SER A 532 11.74 -2.50 8.05
N SER A 533 10.99 -2.86 9.09
CA SER A 533 9.94 -2.00 9.68
C SER A 533 10.53 -0.70 10.23
N LYS A 534 11.69 -0.78 10.90
CA LYS A 534 12.41 0.40 11.38
C LYS A 534 12.91 1.28 10.24
N THR A 535 13.55 0.70 9.22
CA THR A 535 14.13 1.51 8.13
C THR A 535 13.07 2.05 7.17
N SER A 536 11.95 1.34 6.96
CA SER A 536 10.82 1.79 6.13
C SER A 536 9.88 2.75 6.85
N ASN A 537 9.93 2.83 8.18
CA ASN A 537 8.93 3.52 8.99
C ASN A 537 7.50 3.02 8.71
N GLU A 538 7.34 1.71 8.48
CA GLU A 538 6.03 1.04 8.45
C GLU A 538 5.94 0.11 9.66
N PRO A 539 5.25 0.52 10.75
CA PRO A 539 5.35 -0.17 12.03
C PRO A 539 4.75 -1.58 12.01
N VAL A 540 5.53 -2.54 12.51
CA VAL A 540 5.16 -3.95 12.64
C VAL A 540 5.50 -4.42 14.06
N TRP A 541 4.63 -5.26 14.63
CA TRP A 541 4.85 -5.88 15.93
C TRP A 541 4.84 -7.41 15.82
N TRP A 542 5.81 -8.07 16.43
CA TRP A 542 5.86 -9.54 16.46
C TRP A 542 4.82 -10.11 17.42
N LEU A 543 3.90 -10.91 16.88
CA LEU A 543 2.90 -11.66 17.62
C LEU A 543 3.23 -13.17 17.59
N PRO A 544 2.91 -13.90 18.66
CA PRO A 544 3.29 -15.31 18.79
C PRO A 544 2.39 -16.23 17.95
N ILE A 545 2.95 -17.35 17.48
CA ILE A 545 2.18 -18.53 17.06
C ILE A 545 2.07 -19.46 18.27
N ILE A 546 0.89 -19.52 18.87
CA ILE A 546 0.64 -20.28 20.12
C ILE A 546 0.21 -21.71 19.76
N ASN A 547 1.15 -22.66 19.79
CA ASN A 547 0.91 -24.05 19.37
C ASN A 547 -0.21 -24.77 20.14
N GLU A 548 -0.53 -24.36 21.38
CA GLU A 548 -1.65 -24.90 22.14
C GLU A 548 -2.98 -24.82 21.38
N TYR A 549 -3.19 -23.78 20.59
CA TYR A 549 -4.43 -23.55 19.84
C TYR A 549 -4.54 -24.42 18.57
N ARG A 550 -3.47 -25.12 18.17
CA ARG A 550 -3.45 -25.94 16.95
C ARG A 550 -4.50 -27.05 16.98
N SER A 551 -4.72 -27.67 18.14
CA SER A 551 -5.71 -28.72 18.32
C SER A 551 -7.14 -28.26 18.01
N SER A 552 -7.41 -26.96 18.16
CA SER A 552 -8.72 -26.38 17.85
C SER A 552 -9.03 -26.32 16.33
N LEU A 553 -8.02 -26.55 15.49
CA LEU A 553 -8.16 -26.70 14.04
C LEU A 553 -8.32 -28.17 13.61
N ASN A 554 -8.35 -29.14 14.52
CA ASN A 554 -8.61 -30.53 14.14
C ASN A 554 -10.06 -30.67 13.65
N SER A 555 -10.23 -31.18 12.43
CA SER A 555 -11.54 -31.57 11.92
C SER A 555 -11.85 -33.01 12.33
N LYS A 556 -13.15 -33.33 12.45
CA LYS A 556 -13.63 -34.69 12.67
C LYS A 556 -13.58 -35.53 11.39
N TYR A 557 -13.61 -34.89 10.22
CA TYR A 557 -13.79 -35.53 8.92
C TYR A 557 -12.67 -35.24 7.92
N ALA A 558 -12.09 -34.03 7.97
CA ALA A 558 -10.96 -33.60 7.14
C ALA A 558 -9.66 -33.55 7.97
N ASP A 559 -8.54 -33.22 7.32
CA ASP A 559 -7.24 -33.07 8.00
C ASP A 559 -7.19 -31.80 8.87
N LEU A 560 -7.89 -30.74 8.44
CA LEU A 560 -7.95 -29.44 9.14
C LEU A 560 -9.33 -28.77 9.00
N ASN A 561 -9.71 -28.00 10.01
CA ASN A 561 -10.73 -26.95 9.90
C ASN A 561 -10.08 -25.65 9.43
N ASN A 562 -10.79 -24.84 8.64
CA ASN A 562 -10.29 -23.51 8.26
C ASN A 562 -10.40 -22.48 9.41
N ILE A 563 -11.27 -22.72 10.40
CA ILE A 563 -11.46 -21.86 11.57
C ILE A 563 -11.44 -22.67 12.87
N SER A 564 -11.21 -21.99 13.99
CA SER A 564 -11.41 -22.57 15.31
C SER A 564 -12.86 -22.38 15.75
N SER A 565 -13.43 -23.40 16.41
CA SER A 565 -14.77 -23.34 17.02
C SER A 565 -14.79 -22.72 18.42
N SER A 566 -13.63 -22.63 19.08
CA SER A 566 -13.54 -22.27 20.51
C SER A 566 -12.55 -21.14 20.80
N VAL A 567 -11.47 -21.01 20.04
CA VAL A 567 -10.42 -20.01 20.26
C VAL A 567 -10.77 -18.70 19.55
N LYS A 568 -10.85 -17.61 20.32
CA LYS A 568 -11.19 -16.27 19.81
C LYS A 568 -9.99 -15.48 19.26
N ALA A 569 -8.76 -15.94 19.50
CA ALA A 569 -7.53 -15.34 18.99
C ALA A 569 -7.36 -15.63 17.48
N SER A 570 -8.27 -15.12 16.65
CA SER A 570 -8.43 -15.54 15.26
C SER A 570 -7.20 -15.23 14.39
N SER A 571 -6.43 -14.18 14.69
CA SER A 571 -5.15 -13.87 14.02
C SER A 571 -4.11 -14.97 14.27
N VAL A 572 -3.95 -15.42 15.52
CA VAL A 572 -3.04 -16.52 15.87
C VAL A 572 -3.50 -17.84 15.23
N VAL A 573 -4.80 -18.10 15.27
CA VAL A 573 -5.40 -19.30 14.64
C VAL A 573 -5.24 -19.29 13.12
N ALA A 574 -5.36 -18.11 12.47
CA ALA A 574 -5.09 -17.98 11.04
C ALA A 574 -3.63 -18.31 10.71
N SER A 575 -2.69 -17.77 11.49
CA SER A 575 -1.25 -18.06 11.33
C SER A 575 -0.94 -19.54 11.56
N LEU A 576 -1.60 -20.20 12.52
CA LEU A 576 -1.49 -21.65 12.72
C LEU A 576 -2.01 -22.44 11.51
N PHE A 577 -3.13 -22.00 10.92
CA PHE A 577 -3.65 -22.61 9.71
C PHE A 577 -2.68 -22.45 8.53
N LEU A 578 -2.13 -21.25 8.30
CA LEU A 578 -1.18 -20.99 7.21
C LEU A 578 0.11 -21.79 7.35
N LYS A 579 0.62 -21.93 8.59
CA LYS A 579 1.81 -22.74 8.90
C LYS A 579 1.69 -24.20 8.45
N GLU A 580 0.48 -24.74 8.32
CA GLU A 580 0.25 -26.10 7.83
C GLU A 580 0.52 -26.29 6.33
N PHE A 581 0.70 -25.21 5.57
CA PHE A 581 0.93 -25.22 4.12
C PHE A 581 2.38 -24.89 3.76
N ILE A 582 3.27 -24.97 4.76
CA ILE A 582 4.70 -24.75 4.62
C ILE A 582 5.39 -25.87 5.38
N GLU A 583 6.25 -26.61 4.70
CA GLU A 583 6.92 -27.77 5.27
C GLU A 583 8.26 -27.37 5.92
N ASN A 584 9.17 -26.77 5.14
CA ASN A 584 10.57 -26.61 5.55
C ASN A 584 11.16 -25.23 5.29
N THR A 585 10.40 -24.32 4.68
CA THR A 585 10.91 -23.00 4.30
C THR A 585 10.70 -21.96 5.41
N PRO A 586 11.70 -21.13 5.74
CA PRO A 586 11.50 -19.99 6.62
C PRO A 586 10.42 -19.07 6.09
N TRP A 587 9.42 -18.82 6.93
CA TRP A 587 8.21 -18.11 6.57
C TRP A 587 7.77 -17.09 7.62
N ALA A 588 7.24 -15.99 7.13
CA ALA A 588 6.55 -14.99 7.93
C ALA A 588 5.23 -14.54 7.27
N HIS A 589 4.24 -14.28 8.12
CA HIS A 589 2.94 -13.73 7.75
C HIS A 589 2.77 -12.35 8.36
N ILE A 590 2.39 -11.37 7.56
CA ILE A 590 2.13 -9.98 7.96
C ILE A 590 0.63 -9.70 7.82
N ASP A 591 -0.10 -9.64 8.94
CA ASP A 591 -1.52 -9.27 8.97
C ASP A 591 -1.68 -7.74 9.01
N ILE A 592 -2.19 -7.19 7.90
CA ILE A 592 -2.36 -5.75 7.66
C ILE A 592 -3.83 -5.31 7.73
N ALA A 593 -4.75 -6.17 8.18
CA ALA A 593 -6.18 -5.87 8.22
C ALA A 593 -6.51 -4.56 8.97
N GLY A 594 -5.78 -4.27 10.06
CA GLY A 594 -5.97 -3.06 10.83
C GLY A 594 -5.38 -1.78 10.20
N VAL A 595 -4.31 -1.92 9.40
CA VAL A 595 -3.47 -0.78 8.97
C VAL A 595 -3.63 -0.38 7.52
N SER A 596 -4.20 -1.24 6.67
CA SER A 596 -4.29 -0.98 5.23
C SER A 596 -5.10 0.28 4.89
N TRP A 597 -6.20 0.52 5.60
CA TRP A 597 -7.10 1.64 5.36
C TRP A 597 -6.90 2.76 6.39
N ASN A 598 -6.77 4.00 5.93
CA ASN A 598 -6.85 5.17 6.80
C ASN A 598 -8.31 5.59 6.97
N PHE A 599 -8.95 5.13 8.04
CA PHE A 599 -10.36 5.41 8.33
C PHE A 599 -10.67 6.90 8.46
N LYS A 600 -9.74 7.73 8.96
CA LYS A 600 -9.95 9.17 9.12
C LYS A 600 -9.89 9.91 7.79
N ALA A 601 -8.88 9.62 6.97
CA ALA A 601 -8.72 10.23 5.65
C ALA A 601 -9.59 9.57 4.57
N ARG A 602 -10.23 8.42 4.89
CA ARG A 602 -11.06 7.61 3.99
C ARG A 602 -10.34 7.21 2.69
N LYS A 603 -9.06 6.85 2.81
CA LYS A 603 -8.23 6.39 1.70
C LYS A 603 -7.32 5.25 2.13
N PRO A 604 -6.80 4.44 1.20
CA PRO A 604 -5.75 3.46 1.51
C PRO A 604 -4.49 4.12 2.06
N LYS A 605 -3.61 3.34 2.68
CA LYS A 605 -2.25 3.76 3.03
C LYS A 605 -1.18 3.25 2.06
N GLY A 606 -1.50 2.25 1.23
CA GLY A 606 -0.48 1.50 0.48
C GLY A 606 0.51 0.77 1.39
N PHE A 607 0.07 0.40 2.61
CA PHE A 607 0.93 -0.17 3.66
C PHE A 607 1.60 -1.47 3.18
N GLY A 608 2.88 -1.60 3.46
CA GLY A 608 3.66 -2.81 3.23
C GLY A 608 4.56 -2.73 1.99
N VAL A 609 4.31 -1.78 1.08
CA VAL A 609 5.17 -1.59 -0.11
C VAL A 609 6.61 -1.31 0.30
N ARG A 610 6.80 -0.36 1.22
CA ARG A 610 8.13 0.10 1.63
C ARG A 610 8.78 -0.90 2.56
N LEU A 611 8.00 -1.50 3.45
CA LEU A 611 8.44 -2.61 4.31
C LEU A 611 9.02 -3.77 3.50
N LEU A 612 8.28 -4.26 2.50
CA LEU A 612 8.70 -5.38 1.66
C LEU A 612 9.88 -5.00 0.75
N THR A 613 9.90 -3.76 0.25
CA THR A 613 11.03 -3.27 -0.56
C THR A 613 12.30 -3.22 0.28
N GLU A 614 12.26 -2.62 1.48
CA GLU A 614 13.41 -2.59 2.40
C GLU A 614 13.85 -3.99 2.83
N PHE A 615 12.91 -4.92 3.04
CA PHE A 615 13.22 -6.34 3.28
C PHE A 615 14.05 -6.95 2.16
N VAL A 616 13.63 -6.80 0.90
CA VAL A 616 14.38 -7.32 -0.25
C VAL A 616 15.74 -6.61 -0.38
N LEU A 617 15.79 -5.29 -0.26
CA LEU A 617 17.04 -4.53 -0.44
C LEU A 617 18.09 -4.84 0.65
N ASN A 618 17.66 -5.04 1.89
CA ASN A 618 18.56 -5.39 2.99
C ASN A 618 19.13 -6.83 2.86
N ASP A 619 18.45 -7.69 2.10
CA ASP A 619 18.90 -9.05 1.79
C ASP A 619 19.68 -9.15 0.46
N ALA A 620 19.75 -8.07 -0.32
CA ALA A 620 20.41 -8.01 -1.62
C ALA A 620 21.93 -7.72 -1.57
N VAL A 621 22.55 -7.89 -0.40
CA VAL A 621 23.94 -7.50 -0.12
C VAL A 621 24.94 -8.57 -0.52
#